data_AF-A0A434EKX9-F1
#
_entry.id   AF-A0A434EKX9-F1
#
_cell.length_a   1.000
_cell.length_b   1.000
_cell.length_c   1.000
_cell.angle_alpha   90.00
_cell.angle_beta   90.00
_cell.angle_gamma   90.00
#
_symmetry.space_group_name_H-M   'P 1'
#
loop_
_entity.id
_entity.type
_entity.pdbx_description
1 polymer ?
#
loop_
_entity_poly.entity_id
_entity_poly.type
_entity_poly.pdbx_seq_one_letter_code
_entity_poly.pdbx_strand_id
1 'polypeptide(L)'
;MSRNIPERSHRRAGLVAREARERFHHPDFDARGTQGWKSIEAEGKLPESGWRKEQQWALDMGLPGSESIVDKSIPTFARGELPHFAGINTFLKAPYVENVRDVGKYDAAVIGIPFDSGTTYRPGTRFGPQGIRRISALYTPYNYELGVDLREQMTLCDAGDVFTIPANLEKSFDQIT
;
A
#
# COMPACT_ATOMS: atom_id res chain seq x y z
N MET A 1 -68.95 -38.09 61.23
CA MET A 1 -68.90 -37.39 59.92
C MET A 1 -68.50 -35.95 60.15
N SER A 2 -67.25 -35.59 59.85
CA SER A 2 -66.84 -34.23 59.49
C SER A 2 -65.48 -34.39 58.80
N ARG A 3 -65.41 -34.08 57.51
CA ARG A 3 -64.21 -34.21 56.69
C ARG A 3 -63.34 -32.98 56.95
N ASN A 4 -62.16 -33.16 57.53
CA ASN A 4 -61.16 -32.11 57.57
C ASN A 4 -60.60 -31.94 56.15
N ILE A 5 -60.97 -30.85 55.49
CA ILE A 5 -60.48 -30.46 54.16
C ILE A 5 -59.13 -29.76 54.38
N PRO A 6 -57.99 -30.30 53.92
CA PRO A 6 -56.74 -29.55 53.95
C PRO A 6 -56.80 -28.42 52.92
N GLU A 7 -56.67 -27.17 53.39
CA GLU A 7 -56.54 -25.99 52.54
C GLU A 7 -55.34 -26.11 51.59
N ARG A 8 -55.60 -25.93 50.29
CA ARG A 8 -54.53 -25.83 49.28
C ARG A 8 -53.82 -24.49 49.45
N SER A 9 -52.63 -24.50 50.06
CA SER A 9 -51.73 -23.34 49.97
C SER A 9 -51.10 -23.31 48.57
N HIS A 10 -51.50 -22.36 47.74
CA HIS A 10 -50.79 -22.08 46.49
C HIS A 10 -49.50 -21.33 46.82
N ARG A 11 -48.33 -22.00 46.72
CA ARG A 11 -47.07 -21.26 46.62
C ARG A 11 -47.12 -20.48 45.31
N ARG A 12 -47.28 -19.15 45.37
CA ARG A 12 -46.88 -18.30 44.24
C ARG A 12 -45.40 -18.58 44.03
N ALA A 13 -45.06 -19.19 42.89
CA ALA A 13 -43.67 -19.29 42.47
C ALA A 13 -43.09 -17.89 42.56
N GLY A 14 -42.16 -17.69 43.49
CA GLY A 14 -41.52 -16.40 43.68
C GLY A 14 -40.89 -16.02 42.35
N LEU A 15 -41.46 -15.01 41.71
CA LEU A 15 -40.74 -14.16 40.77
C LEU A 15 -39.69 -13.43 41.62
N VAL A 16 -38.60 -14.13 41.95
CA VAL A 16 -37.35 -13.43 42.18
C VAL A 16 -37.08 -12.78 40.84
N ALA A 17 -37.27 -11.46 40.76
CA ALA A 17 -36.87 -10.70 39.60
C ALA A 17 -35.41 -11.08 39.34
N ARG A 18 -35.17 -11.90 38.31
CA ARG A 18 -33.83 -12.11 37.80
C ARG A 18 -33.36 -10.71 37.47
N GLU A 19 -32.34 -10.20 38.17
CA GLU A 19 -31.67 -8.98 37.75
C GLU A 19 -31.43 -9.13 36.25
N ALA A 20 -32.00 -8.21 35.48
CA ALA A 20 -31.81 -8.20 34.05
C ALA A 20 -30.32 -8.00 33.85
N ARG A 21 -29.58 -9.10 33.64
CA ARG A 21 -28.19 -9.02 33.20
C ARG A 21 -28.27 -8.33 31.84
N GLU A 22 -27.93 -7.05 31.81
CA GLU A 22 -27.67 -6.33 30.58
C GLU A 22 -26.64 -7.15 29.82
N ARG A 23 -27.10 -7.81 28.76
CA ARG A 23 -26.24 -8.52 27.85
C ARG A 23 -25.75 -7.49 26.86
N PHE A 24 -24.56 -6.94 27.12
CA PHE A 24 -23.83 -6.17 26.12
C PHE A 24 -23.41 -7.13 25.01
N HIS A 25 -24.23 -7.23 23.96
CA HIS A 25 -24.00 -8.14 22.84
C HIS A 25 -22.90 -7.64 21.88
N HIS A 26 -22.52 -6.37 21.99
CA HIS A 26 -21.31 -5.80 21.43
C HIS A 26 -20.99 -4.52 22.23
N PRO A 27 -19.72 -4.07 22.31
CA PRO A 27 -19.40 -2.72 22.74
C PRO A 27 -20.14 -1.69 21.89
N ASP A 28 -20.54 -0.58 22.50
CA ASP A 28 -21.12 0.56 21.79
C ASP A 28 -20.17 1.05 20.69
N PHE A 29 -20.73 1.41 19.54
CA PHE A 29 -19.93 1.91 18.42
C PHE A 29 -19.29 3.25 18.79
N ASP A 30 -17.96 3.26 18.89
CA ASP A 30 -17.16 4.48 18.94
C ASP A 30 -16.50 4.72 17.57
N ALA A 31 -16.98 5.75 16.87
CA ALA A 31 -16.44 6.16 15.58
C ALA A 31 -14.93 6.46 15.65
N ARG A 32 -14.44 7.05 16.74
CA ARG A 32 -13.03 7.40 16.91
C ARG A 32 -12.15 6.19 17.21
N GLY A 33 -12.75 5.12 17.73
CA GLY A 33 -12.09 3.84 17.92
C GLY A 33 -11.86 3.06 16.62
N THR A 34 -12.59 3.40 15.54
CA THR A 34 -12.50 2.70 14.26
C THR A 34 -11.13 2.87 13.59
N GLN A 35 -10.72 1.87 12.80
CA GLN A 35 -9.48 1.94 12.04
C GLN A 35 -9.49 3.12 11.05
N GLY A 36 -10.61 3.36 10.36
CA GLY A 36 -10.71 4.46 9.40
C GLY A 36 -10.49 5.83 10.05
N TRP A 37 -11.04 6.07 11.25
CA TRP A 37 -10.81 7.33 11.96
C TRP A 37 -9.34 7.50 12.37
N LYS A 38 -8.70 6.42 12.84
CA LYS A 38 -7.26 6.43 13.15
C LYS A 38 -6.40 6.71 11.92
N SER A 39 -6.77 6.17 10.77
CA SER A 39 -6.06 6.40 9.51
C SER A 39 -6.20 7.85 9.04
N ILE A 40 -7.39 8.46 9.17
CA ILE A 40 -7.59 9.90 8.90
C ILE A 40 -6.74 10.77 9.85
N GLU A 41 -6.70 10.44 11.14
CA GLU A 41 -5.85 11.16 12.10
C GLU A 41 -4.35 10.97 11.84
N ALA A 42 -3.94 9.81 11.31
CA ALA A 42 -2.57 9.55 10.89
C ALA A 42 -2.22 10.33 9.62
N GLU A 43 -3.11 10.32 8.62
CA GLU A 43 -3.01 11.09 7.39
C GLU A 43 -2.84 12.58 7.67
N GLY A 44 -3.66 13.15 8.56
CA GLY A 44 -3.57 14.56 8.94
C GLY A 44 -2.25 14.96 9.62
N LYS A 45 -1.40 13.99 9.99
CA LYS A 45 -0.06 14.22 10.56
C LYS A 45 1.06 14.00 9.54
N LEU A 46 0.77 13.48 8.35
CA LEU A 46 1.77 13.27 7.32
C LEU A 46 2.30 14.62 6.81
N PRO A 47 3.62 14.78 6.66
CA PRO A 47 4.19 15.96 6.02
C PRO A 47 3.92 15.95 4.50
N GLU A 48 4.18 17.07 3.84
CA GLU A 48 4.18 17.17 2.36
C GLU A 48 5.60 17.41 1.81
N SER A 49 6.61 17.03 2.60
CA SER A 49 8.00 17.40 2.34
C SER A 49 8.61 16.61 1.19
N GLY A 50 8.32 15.30 1.13
CA GLY A 50 8.71 14.40 0.06
C GLY A 50 8.04 14.81 -1.25
N TRP A 51 6.74 15.07 -1.21
CA TRP A 51 6.00 15.54 -2.39
C TRP A 51 6.56 16.84 -2.98
N ARG A 52 6.82 17.86 -2.15
CA ARG A 52 7.43 19.12 -2.61
C ARG A 52 8.83 18.91 -3.16
N LYS A 53 9.62 18.03 -2.55
CA LYS A 53 10.97 17.69 -3.04
C LYS A 53 10.92 17.00 -4.41
N GLU A 54 9.96 16.09 -4.61
CA GLU A 54 9.74 15.42 -5.90
C GLU A 54 9.32 16.41 -6.99
N GLN A 55 8.37 17.31 -6.70
CA GLN A 55 7.96 18.35 -7.64
C GLN A 55 9.12 19.28 -8.02
N GLN A 56 9.88 19.75 -7.02
CA GLN A 56 11.03 20.62 -7.28
C GLN A 56 12.07 19.90 -8.14
N TRP A 57 12.40 18.65 -7.81
CA TRP A 57 13.32 17.85 -8.61
C TRP A 57 12.83 17.64 -10.05
N ALA A 58 11.53 17.43 -10.25
CA ALA A 58 10.95 17.27 -11.59
C ALA A 58 11.06 18.54 -12.43
N LEU A 59 10.94 19.72 -11.80
CA LEU A 59 11.17 21.01 -12.44
C LEU A 59 12.66 21.23 -12.74
N ASP A 60 13.55 20.95 -11.78
CA ASP A 60 15.00 21.17 -11.88
C ASP A 60 15.64 20.29 -12.96
N MET A 61 15.22 19.02 -13.04
CA MET A 61 15.70 18.07 -14.05
C MET A 61 14.94 18.16 -15.38
N GLY A 62 13.89 18.98 -15.41
CA GLY A 62 13.01 19.15 -16.55
C GLY A 62 13.25 20.44 -17.31
N LEU A 63 12.27 20.79 -18.13
CA LEU A 63 12.07 22.15 -18.60
C LEU A 63 10.80 22.68 -17.90
N PRO A 64 10.72 23.97 -17.58
CA PRO A 64 9.50 24.56 -17.05
C PRO A 64 8.34 24.33 -18.02
N GLY A 65 7.11 24.23 -17.51
CA GLY A 65 5.92 24.15 -18.34
C GLY A 65 5.74 25.40 -19.20
N SER A 66 4.94 25.28 -20.26
CA SER A 66 4.58 26.40 -21.16
C SER A 66 4.09 27.63 -20.37
N GLU A 67 4.38 28.84 -20.88
CA GLU A 67 3.93 30.09 -20.27
C GLU A 67 2.40 30.14 -20.09
N SER A 68 1.67 29.52 -21.03
CA SER A 68 0.20 29.42 -21.02
C SER A 68 -0.38 28.56 -19.88
N ILE A 69 0.43 27.72 -19.22
CA ILE A 69 -0.02 26.87 -18.11
C ILE A 69 0.02 27.71 -16.82
N VAL A 70 -1.11 27.79 -16.12
CA VAL A 70 -1.23 28.57 -14.87
C VAL A 70 -0.49 27.89 -13.72
N ASP A 71 -0.64 26.57 -13.58
CA ASP A 71 0.04 25.80 -12.55
C ASP A 71 1.52 25.58 -12.91
N LYS A 72 2.41 26.29 -12.21
CA LYS A 72 3.85 26.24 -12.44
C LYS A 72 4.54 25.06 -11.78
N SER A 73 3.81 24.21 -11.04
CA SER A 73 4.34 22.94 -10.55
C SER A 73 4.42 21.87 -11.65
N ILE A 74 3.76 22.08 -12.80
CA ILE A 74 3.73 21.13 -13.92
C ILE A 74 4.96 21.31 -14.82
N PRO A 75 5.90 20.35 -14.87
CA PRO A 75 7.05 20.39 -15.77
C PRO A 75 6.64 20.04 -17.22
N THR A 76 7.45 20.44 -18.20
CA THR A 76 7.27 20.02 -19.61
C THR A 76 7.42 18.50 -19.80
N PHE A 77 8.29 17.85 -19.01
CA PHE A 77 8.52 16.40 -19.09
C PHE A 77 7.90 15.69 -17.89
N ALA A 78 7.16 14.60 -18.15
CA ALA A 78 6.64 13.73 -17.10
C ALA A 78 7.78 12.98 -16.40
N ARG A 79 8.07 13.35 -15.14
CA ARG A 79 9.17 12.79 -14.34
C ARG A 79 8.75 12.21 -12.99
N GLY A 80 7.55 12.51 -12.51
CA GLY A 80 7.01 11.95 -11.28
C GLY A 80 5.88 10.96 -11.55
N GLU A 81 5.01 10.80 -10.55
CA GLU A 81 3.83 9.94 -10.62
C GLU A 81 2.88 10.25 -11.78
N LEU A 82 2.76 11.54 -12.16
CA LEU A 82 1.76 12.02 -13.10
C LEU A 82 2.31 12.52 -14.45
N PRO A 83 1.52 12.40 -15.54
CA PRO A 83 0.32 11.55 -15.61
C PRO A 83 0.69 10.07 -15.66
N HIS A 84 -0.12 9.20 -15.04
CA HIS A 84 0.17 7.77 -14.85
C HIS A 84 0.54 7.01 -16.14
N PHE A 85 0.07 7.46 -17.30
CA PHE A 85 0.34 6.82 -18.59
C PHE A 85 1.67 7.25 -19.25
N ALA A 86 2.38 8.24 -18.70
CA ALA A 86 3.61 8.81 -19.28
C ALA A 86 4.82 8.65 -18.35
N GLY A 87 5.97 9.14 -18.80
CA GLY A 87 7.23 9.08 -18.03
C GLY A 87 7.90 7.71 -18.05
N ILE A 88 9.05 7.62 -17.38
CA ILE A 88 9.82 6.38 -17.26
C ILE A 88 9.00 5.35 -16.48
N ASN A 89 9.01 4.10 -16.92
CA ASN A 89 8.16 3.05 -16.37
C ASN A 89 8.90 2.19 -15.34
N THR A 90 9.33 2.82 -14.25
CA THR A 90 9.83 2.16 -13.03
C THR A 90 8.68 1.75 -12.11
N PHE A 91 8.95 0.90 -11.13
CA PHE A 91 7.98 0.48 -10.12
C PHE A 91 7.44 1.69 -9.34
N LEU A 92 6.12 1.87 -9.31
CA LEU A 92 5.43 3.03 -8.70
C LEU A 92 5.97 4.40 -9.15
N LYS A 93 6.60 4.50 -10.33
CA LYS A 93 7.32 5.70 -10.79
C LYS A 93 8.46 6.13 -9.84
N ALA A 94 8.96 5.23 -9.01
CA ALA A 94 10.09 5.50 -8.13
C ALA A 94 11.34 5.89 -8.95
N PRO A 95 12.26 6.70 -8.37
CA PRO A 95 13.52 7.04 -9.01
C PRO A 95 14.30 5.80 -9.46
N TYR A 96 14.76 5.83 -10.71
CA TYR A 96 15.68 4.82 -11.22
C TYR A 96 17.10 5.08 -10.69
N VAL A 97 17.75 4.04 -10.15
CA VAL A 97 19.13 4.13 -9.70
C VAL A 97 20.07 3.86 -10.88
N GLU A 98 20.60 4.94 -11.46
CA GLU A 98 21.55 4.87 -12.57
C GLU A 98 22.86 4.15 -12.19
N ASN A 99 23.40 4.46 -11.01
CA ASN A 99 24.58 3.79 -10.48
C ASN A 99 24.15 2.84 -9.37
N VAL A 100 24.09 1.54 -9.65
CA VAL A 100 23.65 0.51 -8.70
C VAL A 100 24.38 0.54 -7.34
N ARG A 101 25.61 1.08 -7.29
CA ARG A 101 26.35 1.25 -6.02
C ARG A 101 25.69 2.22 -5.05
N ASP A 102 24.78 3.06 -5.54
CA ASP A 102 24.04 4.03 -4.76
C ASP A 102 22.73 3.45 -4.17
N VAL A 103 22.40 2.19 -4.43
CA VAL A 103 21.18 1.55 -3.92
C VAL A 103 21.07 1.62 -2.40
N GLY A 104 22.20 1.58 -1.68
CA GLY A 104 22.24 1.71 -0.22
C GLY A 104 21.90 3.10 0.33
N LYS A 105 21.64 4.09 -0.54
CA LYS A 105 21.11 5.41 -0.15
C LYS A 105 19.59 5.42 0.05
N TYR A 106 18.92 4.32 -0.29
CA TYR A 106 17.47 4.16 -0.21
C TYR A 106 17.10 3.15 0.87
N ASP A 107 15.95 3.34 1.52
CA ASP A 107 15.44 2.42 2.54
C ASP A 107 14.93 1.11 1.93
N ALA A 108 14.41 1.18 0.70
CA ALA A 108 13.94 0.03 -0.05
C ALA A 108 14.32 0.14 -1.54
N ALA A 109 14.64 -1.01 -2.14
CA ALA A 109 14.94 -1.12 -3.55
C ALA A 109 14.11 -2.23 -4.21
N VAL A 110 13.54 -1.93 -5.38
CA VAL A 110 12.87 -2.92 -6.22
C VAL A 110 13.83 -3.40 -7.29
N ILE A 111 13.94 -4.72 -7.42
CA ILE A 111 14.80 -5.39 -8.40
C ILE A 111 13.94 -6.39 -9.17
N GLY A 112 14.05 -6.37 -10.49
CA GLY A 112 13.43 -7.37 -11.34
C GLY A 112 14.43 -8.48 -11.72
N ILE A 113 13.93 -9.71 -11.80
CA ILE A 113 14.69 -10.84 -12.34
C ILE A 113 13.87 -11.43 -13.50
N PRO A 114 14.10 -10.99 -14.75
CA PRO A 114 13.35 -11.46 -15.91
C PRO A 114 13.84 -12.87 -16.33
N PHE A 115 13.40 -13.89 -15.60
CA PHE A 115 13.85 -15.27 -15.78
C PHE A 115 12.71 -16.29 -15.80
N ASP A 116 12.75 -17.22 -16.76
CA ASP A 116 11.80 -18.33 -16.84
C ASP A 116 12.37 -19.59 -17.53
N SER A 117 13.69 -19.69 -17.69
CA SER A 117 14.30 -20.83 -18.42
C SER A 117 14.17 -22.16 -17.67
N GLY A 118 13.82 -22.14 -16.38
CA GLY A 118 13.51 -23.32 -15.58
C GLY A 118 12.05 -23.79 -15.66
N THR A 119 11.18 -23.10 -16.42
CA THR A 119 9.77 -23.49 -16.55
C THR A 119 9.61 -24.80 -17.35
N THR A 120 8.74 -25.70 -16.88
CA THR A 120 8.54 -27.02 -17.51
C THR A 120 7.42 -27.07 -18.54
N TYR A 121 6.47 -26.11 -18.50
CA TYR A 121 5.29 -26.12 -19.37
C TYR A 121 5.07 -24.80 -20.10
N ARG A 122 4.50 -23.77 -19.46
CA ARG A 122 4.19 -22.48 -20.10
C ARG A 122 5.23 -21.42 -19.72
N PRO A 123 6.14 -21.01 -20.63
CA PRO A 123 7.04 -19.89 -20.40
C PRO A 123 6.31 -18.56 -20.52
N GLY A 124 6.97 -17.47 -20.12
CA GLY A 124 6.45 -16.09 -20.25
C GLY A 124 6.68 -15.24 -19.00
N THR A 125 7.04 -15.82 -17.86
CA THR A 125 7.25 -15.06 -16.61
C THR A 125 8.48 -14.14 -16.69
N ARG A 126 9.37 -14.30 -17.68
CA ARG A 126 10.44 -13.34 -17.96
C ARG A 126 9.92 -11.92 -18.26
N PHE A 127 8.68 -11.78 -18.74
CA PHE A 127 8.05 -10.48 -18.98
C PHE A 127 7.36 -9.90 -17.73
N GLY A 128 7.31 -10.66 -16.63
CA GLY A 128 6.66 -10.29 -15.38
C GLY A 128 7.15 -8.96 -14.80
N PRO A 129 8.47 -8.75 -14.60
CA PRO A 129 8.98 -7.50 -14.03
C PRO A 129 8.51 -6.25 -14.79
N GLN A 130 8.59 -6.25 -16.13
CA GLN A 130 8.10 -5.12 -16.94
C GLN A 130 6.57 -4.96 -16.85
N GLY A 131 5.82 -6.05 -16.82
CA GLY A 131 4.36 -6.02 -16.63
C GLY A 131 3.96 -5.41 -15.28
N ILE A 132 4.64 -5.79 -14.20
CA ILE A 132 4.42 -5.24 -12.86
C ILE A 132 4.74 -3.74 -12.84
N ARG A 133 5.89 -3.31 -13.38
CA ARG A 133 6.21 -1.87 -13.45
C ARG A 133 5.14 -1.09 -14.21
N ARG A 134 4.70 -1.60 -15.36
CA ARG A 134 3.66 -0.99 -16.19
C ARG A 134 2.34 -0.78 -15.45
N ILE A 135 1.86 -1.79 -14.72
CA ILE A 135 0.60 -1.65 -13.99
C ILE A 135 0.76 -0.86 -12.69
N SER A 136 1.95 -0.92 -12.07
CA SER A 136 2.23 -0.15 -10.85
C SER A 136 2.14 1.36 -11.07
N ALA A 137 2.35 1.84 -12.29
CA ALA A 137 2.20 3.26 -12.63
C ALA A 137 0.78 3.82 -12.38
N LEU A 138 -0.25 2.96 -12.28
CA LEU A 138 -1.62 3.36 -11.96
C LEU A 138 -1.86 3.54 -10.45
N TYR A 139 -0.92 3.10 -9.62
CA TYR A 139 -1.03 3.19 -8.18
C TYR A 139 -0.24 4.38 -7.66
N THR A 140 -0.78 4.98 -6.62
CA THR A 140 -0.10 6.05 -5.87
C THR A 140 0.68 5.41 -4.70
N PRO A 141 1.76 6.05 -4.22
CA PRO A 141 2.48 5.60 -3.02
C PRO A 141 1.69 5.81 -1.72
N TYR A 142 0.48 6.37 -1.80
CA TYR A 142 -0.38 6.68 -0.66
C TYR A 142 -1.48 5.63 -0.46
N ASN A 143 -1.61 5.15 0.77
CA ASN A 143 -2.67 4.23 1.19
C ASN A 143 -3.55 4.90 2.28
N TYR A 144 -4.78 5.24 1.91
CA TYR A 144 -5.74 5.90 2.79
C TYR A 144 -6.30 5.00 3.90
N GLU A 145 -6.36 3.68 3.68
CA GLU A 145 -6.87 2.75 4.69
C GLU A 145 -5.90 2.59 5.86
N LEU A 146 -4.61 2.74 5.58
CA LEU A 146 -3.54 2.66 6.57
C LEU A 146 -3.06 4.04 7.04
N GLY A 147 -3.41 5.13 6.32
CA GLY A 147 -2.87 6.46 6.57
C GLY A 147 -1.35 6.51 6.37
N VAL A 148 -0.86 5.81 5.34
CA VAL A 148 0.58 5.64 5.05
C VAL A 148 0.89 6.27 3.70
N ASP A 149 1.91 7.12 3.65
CA ASP A 149 2.47 7.65 2.40
C ASP A 149 3.95 7.24 2.31
N LEU A 150 4.25 6.37 1.35
CA LEU A 150 5.62 5.91 1.15
C LEU A 150 6.58 7.06 0.82
N ARG A 151 6.13 8.14 0.16
CA ARG A 151 6.99 9.29 -0.19
C ARG A 151 7.50 10.03 1.03
N GLU A 152 6.71 10.05 2.11
CA GLU A 152 7.01 10.83 3.31
C GLU A 152 7.68 9.98 4.40
N GLN A 153 7.50 8.66 4.34
CA GLN A 153 7.93 7.75 5.41
C GLN A 153 9.15 6.90 5.06
N MET A 154 9.47 6.74 3.77
CA MET A 154 10.67 6.01 3.34
C MET A 154 11.17 6.49 1.97
N THR A 155 12.40 6.13 1.65
CA THR A 155 12.99 6.34 0.33
C THR A 155 12.97 5.02 -0.46
N LEU A 156 12.32 5.05 -1.62
CA LEU A 156 12.18 3.90 -2.52
C LEU A 156 12.94 4.17 -3.82
N CYS A 157 13.59 3.14 -4.36
CA CYS A 157 14.12 3.18 -5.72
C CYS A 157 13.81 1.93 -6.55
N ASP A 158 13.91 2.07 -7.86
CA ASP A 158 13.97 0.95 -8.80
C ASP A 158 15.41 0.78 -9.27
N ALA A 159 16.01 -0.38 -9.02
CA ALA A 159 17.38 -0.70 -9.43
C ALA A 159 17.46 -1.42 -10.79
N GLY A 160 16.33 -1.52 -11.49
CA GLY A 160 16.25 -2.18 -12.79
C GLY A 160 16.21 -3.70 -12.68
N ASP A 161 16.85 -4.36 -13.64
CA ASP A 161 16.78 -5.81 -13.81
C ASP A 161 18.16 -6.44 -13.72
N VAL A 162 18.23 -7.61 -13.09
CA VAL A 162 19.41 -8.49 -13.21
C VAL A 162 19.50 -8.97 -14.64
N PHE A 163 20.69 -8.85 -15.24
CA PHE A 163 20.94 -9.35 -16.59
C PHE A 163 20.95 -10.88 -16.59
N THR A 164 19.84 -11.48 -17.03
CA THR A 164 19.74 -12.94 -17.22
C THR A 164 20.26 -13.30 -18.60
N ILE A 165 20.96 -14.44 -18.72
CA ILE A 165 21.58 -14.86 -19.98
C ILE A 165 20.64 -15.88 -20.66
N PRO A 166 19.97 -15.50 -21.77
CA PRO A 166 19.06 -16.41 -22.45
C PRO A 166 19.76 -17.71 -22.84
N ALA A 167 19.07 -18.84 -22.63
CA ALA A 167 19.56 -20.18 -22.93
C ALA A 167 20.80 -20.65 -22.13
N ASN A 168 21.30 -19.86 -21.17
CA ASN A 168 22.33 -20.31 -20.24
C ASN A 168 21.80 -20.23 -18.80
N LEU A 169 21.30 -21.37 -18.33
CA LEU A 169 20.74 -21.52 -16.99
C LEU A 169 21.79 -21.25 -15.91
N GLU A 170 22.92 -21.95 -15.99
CA GLU A 170 23.99 -21.87 -15.00
C GLU A 170 24.51 -20.44 -14.85
N LYS A 171 24.82 -19.77 -15.97
CA LYS A 171 25.34 -18.39 -15.92
C LYS A 171 24.29 -17.37 -15.50
N SER A 172 23.00 -17.62 -15.76
CA SER A 172 21.93 -16.78 -15.22
C SER A 172 21.85 -16.91 -13.69
N PHE A 173 21.98 -18.13 -13.16
CA PHE A 173 22.00 -18.35 -11.71
C PHE A 173 23.24 -17.71 -11.07
N ASP A 174 24.43 -17.89 -11.65
CA ASP A 174 25.67 -17.25 -11.17
C ASP A 174 25.57 -15.71 -11.08
N GLN A 175 24.73 -15.07 -11.91
CA GLN A 175 24.48 -13.62 -11.85
C GLN A 175 23.44 -13.21 -10.80
N ILE A 176 22.51 -14.11 -10.46
CA ILE A 176 21.41 -13.84 -9.54
C ILE A 176 21.82 -14.06 -8.07
N THR A 177 22.65 -15.08 -7.81
CA THR A 177 23.01 -15.57 -6.46
C THR A 177 24.49 -15.40 -6.16
#